data_AF-A0A183N650-F1
#
_entry.id   AF-A0A183N650-F1
#
_cell.length_a   1.000
_cell.length_b   1.000
_cell.length_c   1.000
_cell.angle_alpha   90.00
_cell.angle_beta   90.00
_cell.angle_gamma   90.00
#
_symmetry.space_group_name_H-M   'P 1'
#
loop_
_entity.id
_entity.type
_entity.pdbx_description
1 polymer ?
#
loop_
_entity_poly.entity_id
_entity_poly.type
_entity_poly.pdbx_seq_one_letter_code
_entity_poly.pdbx_strand_id
1 'polypeptide(L)'
;MTGRMRAYVVAPSGIQSDALVHQVDVDQHAVRFTPHENGTHLVHVLMDERPVPGSPFRVLVGQEETGRVTASGEGLTHGRVGERNRFFVNTAQAGNGALSVTVDGPSKVQLNCTERSDGYDFTYLPLSPGEYLISIKYGDSQHIIGSPYKVMMYYMLEYLDQL
;
A
#
# COMPACT_ATOMS: atom_id res chain seq x y z
N MET A 1 -1.05 29.34 -9.92
CA MET A 1 -0.19 29.66 -11.08
C MET A 1 -0.78 28.94 -12.29
N THR A 2 -1.16 29.64 -13.37
CA THR A 2 -1.89 29.05 -14.50
C THR A 2 -0.96 28.66 -15.65
N GLY A 3 -0.20 27.57 -15.49
CA GLY A 3 0.58 26.95 -16.56
C GLY A 3 -0.20 25.81 -17.24
N ARG A 4 0.07 25.53 -18.51
CA ARG A 4 -0.58 24.40 -19.22
C ARG A 4 0.12 23.10 -18.82
N MET A 5 -0.63 22.18 -18.23
CA MET A 5 -0.11 20.86 -17.88
C MET A 5 -0.36 19.83 -18.98
N ARG A 6 0.65 19.02 -19.26
CA ARG A 6 0.61 17.89 -20.20
C ARG A 6 1.25 16.67 -19.53
N ALA A 7 0.77 15.47 -19.86
CA ALA A 7 1.42 14.24 -19.44
C ALA A 7 1.44 13.20 -20.57
N TYR A 8 2.45 12.34 -20.57
CA TYR A 8 2.55 11.17 -21.43
C TYR A 8 3.23 10.02 -20.68
N VAL A 9 3.01 8.79 -21.14
CA VAL A 9 3.56 7.57 -20.53
C VAL A 9 4.47 6.88 -21.53
N VAL A 10 5.62 6.41 -21.07
CA VAL A 10 6.49 5.48 -21.80
C VAL A 10 6.35 4.10 -21.16
N ALA A 11 5.87 3.13 -21.94
CA ALA A 11 5.72 1.74 -21.54
C ALA A 11 7.08 1.01 -21.45
N PRO A 12 7.15 -0.18 -20.81
CA PRO A 12 8.37 -1.00 -20.76
C PRO A 12 8.98 -1.30 -22.14
N SER A 13 8.16 -1.49 -23.16
CA SER A 13 8.59 -1.63 -24.56
C SER A 13 9.24 -0.38 -25.16
N GLY A 14 9.11 0.78 -24.50
CA GLY A 14 9.50 2.09 -25.02
C GLY A 14 8.40 2.81 -25.80
N ILE A 15 7.21 2.20 -25.97
CA ILE A 15 6.08 2.85 -26.64
C ILE A 15 5.58 4.03 -25.81
N GLN A 16 5.42 5.18 -26.46
CA GLN A 16 4.88 6.39 -25.85
C GLN A 16 3.39 6.56 -26.16
N SER A 17 2.59 6.93 -25.16
CA SER A 17 1.18 7.32 -25.32
C SER A 17 0.86 8.57 -24.49
N ASP A 18 -0.08 9.40 -24.95
CA ASP A 18 -0.53 10.56 -24.17
C ASP A 18 -1.33 10.11 -22.93
N ALA A 19 -1.15 10.83 -21.82
CA ALA A 19 -1.91 10.63 -20.59
C ALA A 19 -2.91 11.76 -20.39
N LEU A 20 -4.07 11.45 -19.83
CA LEU A 20 -5.11 12.45 -19.54
C LEU A 20 -4.77 13.18 -18.26
N VAL A 21 -4.81 14.51 -18.29
CA VAL A 21 -4.64 15.37 -17.11
C VAL A 21 -5.98 16.02 -16.79
N HIS A 22 -6.47 15.82 -15.56
CA HIS A 22 -7.68 16.47 -15.05
C HIS A 22 -7.32 17.30 -13.81
N GLN A 23 -7.78 18.53 -13.74
CA GLN A 23 -7.72 19.30 -12.50
C GLN A 23 -8.77 18.77 -11.52
N VAL A 24 -8.34 18.43 -10.31
CA VAL A 24 -9.19 17.89 -9.23
C VAL A 24 -9.49 18.98 -8.20
N ASP A 25 -8.53 19.88 -7.96
CA ASP A 25 -8.66 21.05 -7.08
C ASP A 25 -7.72 22.17 -7.58
N VAL A 26 -7.71 23.34 -6.92
CA VAL A 26 -6.92 24.53 -7.31
C VAL A 26 -5.45 24.21 -7.59
N ASP A 27 -4.83 23.35 -6.77
CA ASP A 27 -3.42 22.94 -6.89
C ASP A 27 -3.24 21.42 -7.01
N GLN A 28 -4.29 20.67 -7.35
CA GLN A 28 -4.24 19.22 -7.51
C GLN A 28 -4.71 18.79 -8.88
N HIS A 29 -3.93 17.93 -9.52
CA HIS A 29 -4.26 17.35 -10.81
C HIS A 29 -4.06 15.83 -10.78
N ALA A 30 -4.97 15.12 -11.45
CA ALA A 30 -4.89 13.68 -11.66
C ALA A 30 -4.38 13.38 -13.06
N VAL A 31 -3.37 12.53 -13.15
CA VAL A 31 -2.90 11.93 -14.41
C VAL A 31 -3.52 10.54 -14.54
N ARG A 32 -4.18 10.26 -15.66
CA ARG A 32 -4.83 8.98 -15.94
C ARG A 32 -4.28 8.38 -17.23
N PHE A 33 -4.00 7.09 -17.18
CA PHE A 33 -3.66 6.28 -18.36
C PHE A 33 -4.12 4.84 -18.12
N THR A 34 -4.34 4.11 -19.20
CA THR A 34 -4.65 2.67 -19.16
C THR A 34 -3.43 1.92 -19.69
N PRO A 35 -2.70 1.17 -18.86
CA PRO A 35 -1.57 0.40 -19.33
C PRO A 35 -2.01 -0.82 -20.13
N HIS A 36 -1.21 -1.19 -21.13
CA HIS A 36 -1.40 -2.38 -21.96
C HIS A 36 -0.25 -3.39 -21.83
N GLU A 37 0.77 -3.07 -21.03
CA GLU A 37 1.94 -3.90 -20.79
C GLU A 37 2.15 -4.10 -19.29
N ASN A 38 2.78 -5.21 -18.91
CA ASN A 38 3.28 -5.41 -17.56
C ASN A 38 4.71 -4.85 -17.46
N GLY A 39 5.06 -4.25 -16.33
CA GLY A 39 6.38 -3.70 -16.04
C GLY A 39 6.35 -2.22 -15.66
N THR A 40 7.55 -1.63 -15.57
CA THR A 40 7.71 -0.23 -15.16
C THR A 40 7.38 0.73 -16.31
N HIS A 41 6.33 1.51 -16.12
CA HIS A 41 5.95 2.64 -16.95
C HIS A 41 6.55 3.94 -16.40
N LEU A 42 6.97 4.84 -17.28
CA LEU A 42 7.47 6.17 -16.92
C LEU A 42 6.44 7.22 -17.31
N VAL A 43 5.82 7.87 -16.32
CA VAL A 43 4.85 8.94 -16.51
C VAL A 43 5.58 10.27 -16.50
N HIS A 44 5.69 10.91 -17.64
CA HIS A 44 6.24 12.24 -17.79
C HIS A 44 5.14 13.27 -17.59
N VAL A 45 5.37 14.26 -16.72
CA VAL A 45 4.45 15.36 -16.47
C VAL A 45 5.20 16.67 -16.70
N LEU A 46 4.61 17.54 -17.51
CA LEU A 46 5.20 18.81 -17.93
C LEU A 46 4.24 19.96 -17.62
N MET A 47 4.80 21.07 -17.17
CA MET A 47 4.12 22.37 -17.08
C MET A 47 4.82 23.33 -18.02
N ASP A 48 4.08 23.90 -18.96
CA ASP A 48 4.61 24.78 -20.01
C ASP A 48 5.82 24.17 -20.75
N GLU A 49 5.68 22.90 -21.15
CA GLU A 49 6.70 22.08 -21.84
C GLU A 49 7.99 21.82 -21.03
N ARG A 50 7.99 22.10 -19.72
CA ARG A 50 9.09 21.77 -18.82
C ARG A 50 8.70 20.68 -17.83
N PRO A 51 9.56 19.66 -17.59
CA PRO A 51 9.28 18.66 -16.58
C PRO A 51 9.02 19.29 -15.21
N VAL A 52 7.95 18.85 -14.54
CA VAL A 52 7.71 19.23 -13.15
C VAL A 52 8.68 18.49 -12.22
N PRO A 53 8.93 18.98 -11.01
CA PRO A 53 9.72 18.25 -10.02
C PRO A 53 9.17 16.83 -9.81
N GLY A 54 10.06 15.83 -9.85
CA GLY A 54 9.69 14.41 -9.70
C GLY A 54 9.33 13.70 -11.01
N SER A 55 9.15 14.42 -12.12
CA SER A 55 8.98 13.80 -13.43
C SER A 55 10.32 13.28 -13.98
N PRO A 56 10.37 12.07 -14.58
CA PRO A 56 9.26 11.13 -14.74
C PRO A 56 8.97 10.32 -13.47
N PHE A 57 7.67 10.06 -13.23
CA PHE A 57 7.20 9.19 -12.16
C PHE A 57 7.18 7.73 -12.62
N ARG A 58 7.67 6.81 -11.80
CA ARG A 58 7.70 5.37 -12.12
C ARG A 58 6.44 4.69 -11.61
N VAL A 59 5.72 3.99 -12.49
CA VAL A 59 4.51 3.22 -12.16
C VAL A 59 4.69 1.77 -12.59
N LEU A 60 4.68 0.84 -11.64
CA LEU A 60 4.77 -0.60 -11.92
C LEU A 60 3.38 -1.17 -12.17
N VAL A 61 3.20 -1.82 -13.32
CA VAL A 61 1.92 -2.43 -13.72
C VAL A 61 2.07 -3.94 -13.85
N GLY A 62 1.06 -4.70 -13.41
CA GLY A 62 0.92 -6.11 -13.77
C GLY A 62 1.86 -7.08 -13.06
N GLN A 63 2.46 -6.67 -11.95
CA GLN A 63 3.19 -7.61 -11.09
C GLN A 63 2.22 -8.18 -10.03
N GLU A 64 1.83 -9.44 -10.16
CA GLU A 64 1.83 -10.30 -8.97
C GLU A 64 3.31 -10.52 -8.68
N GLU A 65 3.82 -9.98 -7.57
CA GLU A 65 5.25 -9.98 -7.27
C GLU A 65 5.74 -11.37 -6.86
N THR A 66 5.89 -12.25 -7.85
CA THR A 66 6.50 -13.55 -7.65
C THR A 66 7.91 -13.37 -7.11
N GLY A 67 8.23 -14.01 -5.99
CA GLY A 67 9.53 -13.87 -5.32
C GLY A 67 9.57 -12.95 -4.10
N ARG A 68 8.47 -12.26 -3.75
CA ARG A 68 8.43 -11.33 -2.62
C ARG A 68 7.38 -11.73 -1.58
N VAL A 69 7.68 -11.44 -0.31
CA VAL A 69 6.73 -11.59 0.79
C VAL A 69 5.58 -10.59 0.61
N THR A 70 4.34 -11.08 0.69
CA THR A 70 3.14 -10.24 0.60
C THR A 70 2.34 -10.32 1.90
N ALA A 71 1.56 -9.28 2.19
CA ALA A 71 0.67 -9.27 3.34
C ALA A 71 -0.76 -8.86 2.92
N SER A 72 -1.76 -9.50 3.52
CA SER A 72 -3.17 -9.29 3.17
C SER A 72 -4.08 -9.53 4.38
N GLY A 73 -5.30 -9.00 4.33
CA GLY A 73 -6.31 -9.17 5.38
C GLY A 73 -6.72 -7.83 6.00
N GLU A 74 -7.96 -7.79 6.51
CA GLU A 74 -8.58 -6.57 7.03
C GLU A 74 -7.78 -5.95 8.19
N GLY A 75 -7.07 -6.78 8.97
CA GLY A 75 -6.21 -6.30 10.05
C GLY A 75 -5.03 -5.43 9.59
N LEU A 76 -4.82 -5.21 8.29
CA LEU A 76 -3.83 -4.26 7.75
C LEU A 76 -4.45 -2.93 7.29
N THR A 77 -5.76 -2.75 7.41
CA THR A 77 -6.46 -1.54 6.95
C THR A 77 -7.28 -0.91 8.07
N HIS A 78 -8.08 -1.69 8.79
CA HIS A 78 -8.86 -1.23 9.93
C HIS A 78 -9.11 -2.34 10.95
N GLY A 79 -9.59 -1.97 12.13
CA GLY A 79 -9.98 -2.97 13.12
C GLY A 79 -10.80 -2.41 14.27
N ARG A 80 -11.20 -3.32 15.15
CA ARG A 80 -12.02 -2.99 16.33
C ARG A 80 -11.22 -3.17 17.61
N VAL A 81 -11.37 -2.19 18.51
CA VAL A 81 -10.83 -2.26 19.86
C VAL A 81 -11.50 -3.41 20.62
N GLY A 82 -10.71 -4.22 21.31
CA GLY A 82 -11.20 -5.38 22.07
C GLY A 82 -11.49 -6.62 21.23
N GLU A 83 -11.33 -6.58 19.91
CA GLU A 83 -11.51 -7.73 19.02
C GLU A 83 -10.17 -8.21 18.43
N ARG A 84 -10.09 -9.50 18.08
CA ARG A 84 -8.91 -10.05 17.41
C ARG A 84 -8.92 -9.70 15.92
N ASN A 85 -8.02 -8.81 15.52
CA ASN A 85 -7.82 -8.43 14.13
C ASN A 85 -6.79 -9.37 13.49
N ARG A 86 -6.96 -9.70 12.21
CA ARG A 86 -6.19 -10.75 11.54
C ARG A 86 -5.60 -10.27 10.22
N PHE A 87 -4.39 -10.75 9.92
CA PHE A 87 -3.79 -10.64 8.61
C PHE A 87 -2.88 -11.84 8.33
N PHE A 88 -2.61 -12.09 7.07
CA PHE A 88 -1.78 -13.18 6.59
C PHE A 88 -0.56 -12.62 5.86
N VAL A 89 0.61 -13.21 6.11
CA VAL A 89 1.86 -12.91 5.42
C VAL A 89 2.25 -14.13 4.60
N ASN A 90 2.17 -14.05 3.27
CA ASN A 90 2.58 -15.11 2.36
C ASN A 90 4.09 -15.05 2.13
N THR A 91 4.78 -16.16 2.39
CA THR A 91 6.22 -16.33 2.16
C THR A 91 6.51 -17.51 1.23
N ALA A 92 5.50 -18.13 0.60
CA ALA A 92 5.63 -19.35 -0.20
C ALA A 92 6.63 -19.22 -1.35
N GLN A 93 6.73 -18.02 -1.94
CA GLN A 93 7.65 -17.71 -3.02
C GLN A 93 8.85 -16.88 -2.56
N ALA A 94 8.98 -16.63 -1.25
CA ALA A 94 10.13 -15.92 -0.73
C ALA A 94 11.34 -16.85 -0.70
N GLY A 95 12.53 -16.31 -1.04
CA GLY A 95 13.79 -16.99 -0.75
C GLY A 95 14.06 -17.05 0.76
N ASN A 96 15.19 -17.63 1.15
CA ASN A 96 15.57 -17.70 2.58
C ASN A 96 15.67 -16.30 3.21
N GLY A 97 14.99 -16.09 4.33
CA GLY A 97 15.04 -14.84 5.08
C GLY A 97 14.26 -14.90 6.39
N ALA A 98 14.54 -13.96 7.29
CA ALA A 98 13.81 -13.82 8.54
C ALA A 98 12.62 -12.85 8.39
N LEU A 99 11.44 -13.26 8.83
CA LEU A 99 10.26 -12.40 8.91
C LEU A 99 10.25 -11.65 10.25
N SER A 100 10.09 -10.33 10.20
CA SER A 100 9.93 -9.47 11.38
C SER A 100 8.65 -8.66 11.25
N VAL A 101 7.81 -8.69 12.30
CA VAL A 101 6.53 -8.02 12.36
C VAL A 101 6.44 -7.24 13.68
N THR A 102 6.17 -5.93 13.61
CA THR A 102 5.88 -5.09 14.78
C THR A 102 4.55 -4.38 14.62
N VAL A 103 3.91 -4.07 15.75
CA VAL A 103 2.68 -3.29 15.81
C VAL A 103 2.88 -2.19 16.84
N ASP A 104 2.98 -0.96 16.35
CA ASP A 104 3.21 0.24 17.15
C ASP A 104 1.94 1.09 17.16
N GLY A 105 1.58 1.68 18.32
CA GLY A 105 0.37 2.48 18.40
C GLY A 105 -0.02 2.89 19.82
N PRO A 106 -1.26 3.41 19.98
CA PRO A 106 -1.78 3.95 21.24
C PRO A 106 -1.80 2.98 22.42
N SER A 107 -1.83 1.67 22.16
CA SER A 107 -1.73 0.63 23.20
C SER A 107 -0.71 -0.42 22.79
N LYS A 108 -0.11 -1.08 23.78
CA LYS A 108 0.55 -2.37 23.54
C LYS A 108 -0.50 -3.36 23.03
N VAL A 109 -0.08 -4.22 22.11
CA VAL A 109 -0.93 -5.31 21.58
C VAL A 109 -0.24 -6.64 21.81
N GLN A 110 -1.04 -7.68 22.06
CA GLN A 110 -0.55 -9.05 21.99
C GLN A 110 -0.60 -9.51 20.54
N LEU A 111 0.56 -9.75 19.93
CA LEU A 111 0.67 -10.32 18.59
C LEU A 111 0.88 -11.84 18.70
N ASN A 112 -0.04 -12.62 18.13
CA ASN A 112 0.09 -14.07 18.01
C ASN A 112 0.33 -14.44 16.55
N CYS A 113 1.20 -15.42 16.33
CA CYS A 113 1.55 -15.94 15.01
C CYS A 113 1.23 -17.44 14.94
N THR A 114 0.75 -17.90 13.79
CA THR A 114 0.58 -19.32 13.48
C THR A 114 1.14 -19.60 12.10
N GLU A 115 2.13 -20.50 12.03
CA GLU A 115 2.77 -20.88 10.78
C GLU A 115 1.86 -21.78 9.93
N ARG A 116 1.91 -21.56 8.61
CA ARG A 116 1.24 -22.34 7.57
C ARG A 116 2.28 -22.79 6.54
N SER A 117 1.89 -23.70 5.65
CA SER A 117 2.76 -24.17 4.55
C SER A 117 3.21 -23.07 3.58
N ASP A 118 2.44 -21.99 3.48
CA ASP A 118 2.63 -20.89 2.53
C ASP A 118 2.96 -19.55 3.19
N GLY A 119 3.10 -19.50 4.52
CA GLY A 119 3.34 -18.26 5.25
C GLY A 119 2.90 -18.30 6.69
N TYR A 120 2.38 -17.17 7.20
CA TYR A 120 2.10 -16.95 8.61
C TYR A 120 0.81 -16.18 8.82
N ASP A 121 -0.10 -16.72 9.64
CA ASP A 121 -1.23 -15.97 10.17
C ASP A 121 -0.80 -15.14 11.36
N PHE A 122 -1.20 -13.88 11.37
CA PHE A 122 -1.06 -13.01 12.52
C PHE A 122 -2.43 -12.62 13.06
N THR A 123 -2.54 -12.61 14.39
CA THR A 123 -3.67 -12.01 15.09
C THR A 123 -3.18 -11.05 16.16
N TYR A 124 -3.87 -9.92 16.32
CA TYR A 124 -3.53 -8.95 17.35
C TYR A 124 -4.78 -8.31 17.97
N LEU A 125 -4.64 -7.90 19.23
CA LEU A 125 -5.72 -7.36 20.05
C LEU A 125 -5.39 -5.91 20.49
N PRO A 126 -5.94 -4.89 19.80
CA PRO A 126 -5.81 -3.49 20.21
C PRO A 126 -6.74 -3.19 21.39
N LEU A 127 -6.26 -2.43 22.37
CA LEU A 127 -7.00 -2.03 23.57
C LEU A 127 -7.29 -0.53 23.63
N SER A 128 -6.89 0.22 22.61
CA SER A 128 -7.20 1.65 22.50
C SER A 128 -7.50 2.01 21.04
N PRO A 129 -8.38 2.99 20.79
CA PRO A 129 -8.65 3.47 19.45
C PRO A 129 -7.49 4.33 18.95
N GLY A 130 -7.45 4.56 17.64
CA GLY A 130 -6.47 5.42 16.98
C GLY A 130 -5.69 4.73 15.86
N GLU A 131 -4.70 5.43 15.32
CA GLU A 131 -3.83 4.91 14.26
C GLU A 131 -2.77 3.98 14.84
N TYR A 132 -2.72 2.74 14.35
CA TYR A 132 -1.66 1.77 14.58
C TYR A 132 -0.82 1.62 13.32
N LEU A 133 0.46 1.32 13.50
CA LEU A 133 1.43 1.10 12.44
C LEU A 133 1.94 -0.34 12.50
N ILE A 134 1.63 -1.14 11.48
CA ILE A 134 2.10 -2.51 11.36
C ILE A 134 3.30 -2.54 10.40
N SER A 135 4.48 -2.77 10.94
CA SER A 135 5.70 -2.89 10.15
C SER A 135 6.03 -4.35 9.90
N ILE A 136 6.03 -4.75 8.63
CA ILE A 136 6.43 -6.07 8.16
C ILE A 136 7.73 -5.95 7.37
N LYS A 137 8.76 -6.70 7.77
CA LYS A 137 10.09 -6.74 7.16
C LYS A 137 10.49 -8.18 6.87
N TYR A 138 11.27 -8.39 5.82
CA TYR A 138 11.79 -9.72 5.47
C TYR A 138 13.27 -9.65 5.05
N GLY A 139 14.07 -10.65 5.44
CA GLY A 139 15.50 -10.73 5.12
C GLY A 139 16.34 -9.74 5.93
N ASP A 140 17.20 -8.96 5.27
CA ASP A 140 18.09 -7.94 5.86
C ASP A 140 17.33 -6.69 6.37
N SER A 141 16.21 -6.90 7.07
CA SER A 141 15.36 -5.85 7.66
C SER A 141 14.69 -4.88 6.66
N GLN A 142 14.57 -5.27 5.39
CA GLN A 142 13.86 -4.47 4.37
C GLN A 142 12.34 -4.58 4.56
N HIS A 143 11.63 -3.44 4.51
CA HIS A 143 10.16 -3.44 4.48
C HIS A 143 9.65 -4.14 3.22
N ILE A 144 8.59 -4.95 3.39
CA ILE A 144 7.82 -5.46 2.24
C ILE A 144 7.01 -4.32 1.60
N ILE A 145 6.46 -4.53 0.41
CA ILE A 145 5.53 -3.55 -0.18
C ILE A 145 4.33 -3.34 0.74
N GLY A 146 3.89 -2.08 0.83
CA GLY A 146 2.77 -1.65 1.69
C GLY A 146 3.17 -1.43 3.14
N SER A 147 4.30 -1.98 3.57
CA SER A 147 4.83 -1.77 4.92
C SER A 147 5.57 -0.43 5.01
N PRO A 148 5.35 0.36 6.09
CA PRO A 148 4.43 0.05 7.18
C PRO A 148 2.96 0.35 6.85
N TYR A 149 2.06 -0.51 7.32
CA TYR A 149 0.62 -0.39 7.14
C TYR A 149 0.01 0.50 8.23
N LYS A 150 -0.76 1.51 7.85
CA LYS A 150 -1.53 2.35 8.77
C LYS A 150 -2.93 1.75 8.96
N VAL A 151 -3.26 1.43 10.20
CA VAL A 151 -4.52 0.75 10.55
C VAL A 151 -5.30 1.61 11.53
N MET A 152 -6.54 1.95 11.19
CA MET A 152 -7.40 2.72 12.09
C MET A 152 -8.22 1.80 12.99
N MET A 153 -8.09 1.98 14.31
CA MET A 153 -8.87 1.26 15.31
C MET A 153 -10.02 2.11 15.85
N TYR A 154 -11.21 1.55 15.81
CA TYR A 154 -12.43 2.19 16.31
C TYR A 154 -13.13 1.31 17.35
N TYR A 155 -13.88 1.95 18.25
CA TYR A 155 -14.85 1.23 19.08
C TYR A 155 -16.04 0.81 18.23
N MET A 156 -16.65 -0.33 18.55
CA MET A 156 -17.96 -0.66 17.98
C MET A 156 -18.94 0.45 18.39
N LEU A 157 -19.60 1.09 17.42
CA LEU A 157 -20.73 1.96 17.73
C LEU A 157 -21.88 1.05 18.16
N GLU A 158 -22.21 1.07 19.45
CA GLU A 158 -23.49 0.52 19.91
C GLU A 158 -24.59 1.59 19.74
N TYR A 159 -25.77 1.17 19.27
CA TYR A 159 -27.04 1.90 19.01
C TYR A 159 -27.14 2.64 17.65
N LEU A 160 -28.06 2.30 16.72
CA LEU A 160 -29.53 2.37 16.83
C LEU A 160 -30.26 1.36 15.90
N ASP A 161 -30.74 0.23 16.43
CA ASP A 161 -31.80 -0.61 15.79
C ASP A 161 -33.02 -0.81 16.74
N GLN A 162 -33.18 0.10 17.70
CA GLN A 162 -34.39 0.20 18.52
C GLN A 162 -34.85 1.66 18.59
N LEU A 163 -35.52 2.11 17.52
CA LEU A 163 -36.64 3.06 17.55
C LEU A 163 -37.54 2.79 16.33
#